data_AF-A0A2V6FTT3-F1
#
_entry.id   AF-A0A2V6FTT3-F1
#
_cell.length_a   1.000
_cell.length_b   1.000
_cell.length_c   1.000
_cell.angle_alpha   90.00
_cell.angle_beta   90.00
_cell.angle_gamma   90.00
#
_symmetry.space_group_name_H-M   'P 1'
#
loop_
_entity.id
_entity.type
_entity.pdbx_description
1 polymer ?
#
loop_
_entity_poly.entity_id
_entity_poly.type
_entity_poly.pdbx_seq_one_letter_code
_entity_poly.pdbx_strand_id
1 'polypeptide(L)'
;MGKRRGVCWLGVAAAVTLAHISAVASEFYFDRDTFSFANQTVFEYHQGHASLRKGPTRRDAYKRHCFVMCRTVMQFKKFARFDPRGAPLDDASLAARIRAVIHRAAWADPLPEDQRIVFPGYKDLREMSKARRELVQLNIGHGWPSYFRISNARMIFQQNAGYQEKTHEHLNAALARGGLFIGFLTTYPRLSINHSVLVYKRKLFSPNPGDERYLVYDPNHPESPRELVWSPQTRSFSYQKDWDFIGGFVRIYQVYGKWMQ
;
A
#
# COMPACT_ATOMS: atom_id res chain seq x y z
N MET A 1 -44.90 62.05 -31.39
CA MET A 1 -43.92 62.21 -30.30
C MET A 1 -44.17 61.09 -29.28
N GLY A 2 -43.19 60.23 -29.00
CA GLY A 2 -43.32 59.20 -27.95
C GLY A 2 -42.63 57.87 -28.25
N LYS A 3 -41.30 57.82 -28.11
CA LYS A 3 -40.50 56.58 -28.08
C LYS A 3 -40.92 55.70 -26.89
N ARG A 4 -41.14 54.40 -27.11
CA ARG A 4 -41.01 53.38 -26.06
C ARG A 4 -40.03 52.30 -26.51
N ARG A 5 -38.83 52.36 -25.93
CA ARG A 5 -37.82 51.31 -25.94
C ARG A 5 -38.18 50.33 -24.83
N GLY A 6 -38.44 49.07 -25.18
CA GLY A 6 -38.58 47.95 -24.23
C GLY A 6 -37.31 47.11 -24.28
N VAL A 7 -36.68 46.96 -23.11
CA VAL A 7 -35.34 46.40 -22.88
C VAL A 7 -35.32 44.89 -23.07
N CYS A 8 -34.40 44.39 -23.88
CA CYS A 8 -34.10 42.96 -24.03
C CYS A 8 -33.12 42.56 -22.91
N TRP A 9 -33.58 41.77 -21.94
CA TRP A 9 -32.70 41.19 -20.92
C TRP A 9 -31.96 39.99 -21.50
N LEU A 10 -30.71 40.17 -21.91
CA LEU A 10 -29.77 39.08 -22.16
C LEU A 10 -29.21 38.62 -20.81
N GLY A 11 -29.74 37.52 -20.27
CA GLY A 11 -29.17 36.85 -19.12
C GLY A 11 -27.82 36.24 -19.48
N VAL A 12 -26.74 36.77 -18.91
CA VAL A 12 -25.40 36.16 -18.98
C VAL A 12 -25.36 35.02 -17.98
N ALA A 13 -25.48 33.78 -18.46
CA ALA A 13 -25.18 32.60 -17.67
C ALA A 13 -23.65 32.46 -17.55
N ALA A 14 -23.10 32.87 -16.41
CA ALA A 14 -21.70 32.60 -16.08
C ALA A 14 -21.54 31.11 -15.78
N ALA A 15 -21.02 30.36 -16.75
CA ALA A 15 -20.57 28.99 -16.53
C ALA A 15 -19.31 29.04 -15.65
N VAL A 16 -19.47 28.79 -14.35
CA VAL A 16 -18.35 28.56 -13.44
C VAL A 16 -17.79 27.18 -13.76
N THR A 17 -16.76 27.12 -14.60
CA THR A 17 -15.92 25.94 -14.72
C THR A 17 -15.13 25.79 -13.43
N LEU A 18 -15.65 24.96 -12.51
CA LEU A 18 -14.87 24.44 -11.39
C LEU A 18 -13.73 23.60 -11.98
N ALA A 19 -12.55 24.22 -12.10
CA ALA A 19 -11.32 23.49 -12.30
C ALA A 19 -11.15 22.57 -11.09
N HIS A 20 -11.39 21.27 -11.27
CA HIS A 20 -10.92 20.27 -10.34
C HIS A 20 -9.40 20.37 -10.32
N ILE A 21 -8.86 21.06 -9.31
CA ILE A 21 -7.45 20.92 -8.94
C ILE A 21 -7.32 19.47 -8.49
N SER A 22 -6.95 18.59 -9.41
CA SER A 22 -6.46 17.28 -9.05
C SER A 22 -5.26 17.51 -8.16
N ALA A 23 -5.45 17.33 -6.85
CA ALA A 23 -4.36 17.29 -5.91
C ALA A 23 -3.36 16.27 -6.46
N VAL A 24 -2.19 16.75 -6.90
CA VAL A 24 -1.09 15.86 -7.29
C VAL A 24 -0.87 14.98 -6.07
N ALA A 25 -1.17 13.68 -6.20
CA ALA A 25 -0.96 12.75 -5.13
C ALA A 25 0.51 12.85 -4.71
N SER A 26 0.77 13.26 -3.47
CA SER A 26 2.11 13.38 -2.91
C SER A 26 2.90 12.10 -3.21
N GLU A 27 4.08 12.22 -3.83
CA GLU A 27 4.92 11.07 -4.18
C GLU A 27 5.20 10.22 -2.94
N PHE A 28 5.18 8.89 -3.09
CA PHE A 28 5.47 7.96 -2.00
C PHE A 28 6.98 7.80 -1.80
N TYR A 29 7.46 8.01 -0.58
CA TYR A 29 8.87 7.85 -0.22
C TYR A 29 9.04 6.76 0.82
N PHE A 30 9.83 5.73 0.50
CA PHE A 30 10.10 4.60 1.41
C PHE A 30 10.57 5.06 2.79
N ASP A 31 11.53 5.99 2.85
CA ASP A 31 12.13 6.45 4.11
C ASP A 31 11.24 7.36 4.96
N ARG A 32 10.02 7.69 4.51
CA ARG A 32 9.07 8.57 5.21
C ARG A 32 7.73 7.89 5.44
N ASP A 33 7.22 7.25 4.39
CA ASP A 33 5.85 6.74 4.32
C ASP A 33 5.73 5.28 4.78
N THR A 34 6.79 4.66 5.31
CA THR A 34 6.78 3.26 5.78
C THR A 34 7.02 3.14 7.28
N PHE A 35 6.71 1.97 7.86
CA PHE A 35 7.02 1.69 9.25
C PHE A 35 8.53 1.52 9.47
N SER A 36 9.02 1.98 10.62
CA SER A 36 10.43 1.81 11.01
C SER A 36 10.72 0.44 11.67
N PHE A 37 9.76 -0.48 11.66
CA PHE A 37 9.88 -1.78 12.33
C PHE A 37 9.40 -2.90 11.41
N ALA A 38 10.00 -4.09 11.59
CA ALA A 38 9.70 -5.26 10.79
C ALA A 38 8.47 -6.00 11.33
N ASN A 39 7.67 -6.55 10.41
CA ASN A 39 6.91 -7.77 10.65
C ASN A 39 7.92 -8.92 10.73
N GLN A 40 8.14 -9.47 11.92
CA GLN A 40 9.00 -10.64 12.06
C GLN A 40 8.31 -11.86 11.43
N THR A 41 9.07 -12.70 10.74
CA THR A 41 8.57 -13.94 10.16
C THR A 41 8.53 -15.07 11.18
N VAL A 42 7.55 -15.98 11.01
CA VAL A 42 7.43 -17.22 11.79
C VAL A 42 8.04 -18.41 11.05
N PHE A 43 8.20 -18.27 9.73
CA PHE A 43 8.78 -19.27 8.86
C PHE A 43 10.19 -18.84 8.44
N GLU A 44 11.13 -19.77 8.46
CA GLU A 44 12.37 -19.68 7.69
C GLU A 44 12.23 -20.59 6.47
N TYR A 45 12.75 -20.16 5.33
CA TYR A 45 12.67 -20.94 4.10
C TYR A 45 14.06 -21.42 3.72
N HIS A 46 14.35 -22.70 4.00
CA HIS A 46 15.60 -23.34 3.64
C HIS A 46 15.38 -24.17 2.38
N GLN A 47 16.11 -23.85 1.31
CA GLN A 47 16.04 -24.56 0.01
C GLN A 47 14.61 -24.68 -0.57
N GLY A 48 13.77 -23.65 -0.36
CA GLY A 48 12.40 -23.61 -0.90
C GLY A 48 11.36 -24.36 -0.06
N HIS A 49 11.76 -24.95 1.07
CA HIS A 49 10.87 -25.62 2.02
C HIS A 49 10.62 -24.71 3.22
N ALA A 50 9.35 -24.46 3.53
CA ALA A 50 8.97 -23.69 4.71
C ALA A 50 9.23 -24.52 5.97
N SER A 51 10.03 -24.00 6.90
CA SER A 51 10.15 -24.55 8.24
C SER A 51 9.80 -23.48 9.28
N LEU A 52 9.24 -23.90 10.42
CA LEU A 52 9.06 -22.99 11.54
C LEU A 52 10.43 -22.55 12.05
N ARG A 53 10.62 -21.23 12.19
CA ARG A 53 11.86 -20.64 12.69
C ARG A 53 12.23 -21.22 14.06
N LYS A 54 13.32 -22.00 14.13
CA LYS A 54 13.85 -22.59 15.37
C LYS A 54 14.86 -21.63 16.00
N GLY A 55 14.36 -20.70 16.80
CA GLY A 55 15.15 -19.86 17.71
C GLY A 55 14.26 -19.45 18.89
N PRO A 56 14.79 -18.89 19.98
CA PRO A 56 13.95 -18.35 21.05
C PRO A 56 12.99 -17.35 20.40
N THR A 57 11.73 -17.74 20.32
CA THR A 57 10.68 -16.84 19.88
C THR A 57 10.60 -15.79 20.97
N ARG A 58 11.16 -14.59 20.72
CA ARG A 58 10.80 -13.44 21.56
C ARG A 58 9.28 -13.44 21.59
N ARG A 59 8.69 -13.57 22.79
CA ARG A 59 7.23 -13.60 22.97
C ARG A 59 6.57 -12.34 22.37
N ASP A 60 7.36 -11.28 22.18
CA ASP A 60 6.95 -9.96 21.69
C ASP A 60 7.20 -9.72 20.19
N ALA A 61 7.44 -10.79 19.42
CA ALA A 61 7.67 -10.68 17.99
C ALA A 61 6.39 -10.32 17.21
N TYR A 62 6.32 -9.10 16.65
CA TYR A 62 5.21 -8.66 15.82
C TYR A 62 5.17 -9.43 14.50
N LYS A 63 4.32 -10.45 14.41
CA LYS A 63 4.34 -11.50 13.37
C LYS A 63 3.02 -11.62 12.62
N ARG A 64 3.05 -12.03 11.35
CA ARG A 64 1.86 -12.30 10.51
C ARG A 64 0.97 -11.07 10.29
N HIS A 65 1.56 -9.88 10.27
CA HIS A 65 0.85 -8.61 10.06
C HIS A 65 1.13 -7.99 8.68
N CYS A 66 1.80 -8.68 7.75
CA CYS A 66 2.21 -8.10 6.47
C CYS A 66 1.04 -7.46 5.68
N PHE A 67 -0.11 -8.13 5.61
CA PHE A 67 -1.33 -7.57 5.02
C PHE A 67 -1.80 -6.28 5.71
N VAL A 68 -1.86 -6.31 7.04
CA VAL A 68 -2.29 -5.17 7.85
C VAL A 68 -1.31 -4.01 7.74
N MET A 69 0.00 -4.28 7.71
CA MET A 69 1.03 -3.26 7.58
C MET A 69 0.97 -2.59 6.20
N CYS A 70 0.89 -3.36 5.11
CA CYS A 70 0.71 -2.82 3.76
C CYS A 70 -0.57 -1.98 3.63
N ARG A 71 -1.69 -2.49 4.16
CA ARG A 71 -2.98 -1.76 4.20
C ARG A 71 -2.82 -0.44 4.96
N THR A 72 -2.19 -0.50 6.14
CA THR A 72 -2.06 0.67 7.02
C THR A 72 -1.17 1.73 6.39
N VAL A 73 -0.03 1.35 5.79
CA VAL A 73 0.83 2.28 5.06
C VAL A 73 0.06 3.02 3.96
N MET A 74 -0.73 2.28 3.16
CA MET A 74 -1.61 2.89 2.15
C MET A 74 -2.62 3.85 2.78
N GLN A 75 -3.26 3.47 3.88
CA GLN A 75 -4.25 4.30 4.57
C GLN A 75 -3.63 5.58 5.14
N PHE A 76 -2.44 5.51 5.75
CA PHE A 76 -1.73 6.69 6.22
C PHE A 76 -1.39 7.63 5.07
N LYS A 77 -0.89 7.10 3.95
CA LYS A 77 -0.60 7.94 2.78
C LYS A 77 -1.83 8.67 2.24
N LYS A 78 -3.00 8.00 2.28
CA LYS A 78 -4.26 8.55 1.76
C LYS A 78 -4.97 9.51 2.72
N PHE A 79 -4.87 9.28 4.03
CA PHE A 79 -5.79 9.87 5.00
C PHE A 79 -5.12 10.61 6.14
N ALA A 80 -3.78 10.56 6.25
CA ALA A 80 -3.04 11.23 7.30
C ALA A 80 -2.12 12.33 6.74
N ARG A 81 -1.87 13.35 7.56
CA ARG A 81 -0.79 14.31 7.36
C ARG A 81 -0.04 14.52 8.67
N PHE A 82 1.24 14.87 8.58
CA PHE A 82 2.12 15.02 9.73
C PHE A 82 2.44 16.50 9.96
N ASP A 83 2.49 16.92 11.22
CA ASP A 83 2.87 18.28 11.61
C ASP A 83 4.01 18.22 12.64
N PRO A 84 5.27 18.37 12.20
CA PRO A 84 6.42 18.25 13.09
C PRO A 84 6.53 19.37 14.12
N ARG A 85 5.81 20.48 13.95
CA ARG A 85 5.86 21.64 14.87
C ARG A 85 4.83 21.55 16.00
N GLY A 86 3.81 20.71 15.83
CA GLY A 86 2.79 20.50 16.86
C GLY A 86 3.31 19.67 18.04
N ALA A 87 2.69 19.82 19.20
CA ALA A 87 2.99 18.99 20.36
C ALA A 87 2.51 17.53 20.12
N PRO A 88 3.33 16.51 20.41
CA PRO A 88 2.90 15.11 20.35
C PRO A 88 1.67 14.88 21.24
N LEU A 89 0.76 14.03 20.76
CA LEU A 89 -0.43 13.64 21.51
C LEU A 89 -0.08 12.67 22.66
N ASP A 90 -0.93 12.65 23.68
CA ASP A 90 -0.99 11.56 24.64
C ASP A 90 -1.34 10.22 23.95
N ASP A 91 -1.10 9.10 24.64
CA ASP A 91 -1.29 7.76 24.06
C ASP A 91 -2.74 7.47 23.67
N ALA A 92 -3.73 7.94 24.43
CA ALA A 92 -5.14 7.69 24.15
C ALA A 92 -5.60 8.44 22.90
N SER A 93 -5.23 9.71 22.80
CA SER A 93 -5.48 10.59 21.67
C SER A 93 -4.77 10.09 20.41
N LEU A 94 -3.51 9.66 20.52
CA LEU A 94 -2.76 9.10 19.40
C LEU A 94 -3.37 7.79 18.91
N ALA A 95 -3.73 6.88 19.82
CA ALA A 95 -4.40 5.63 19.48
C ALA A 95 -5.75 5.86 18.76
N ALA A 96 -6.54 6.83 19.22
CA ALA A 96 -7.79 7.22 18.56
C ALA A 96 -7.55 7.70 17.11
N ARG A 97 -6.51 8.51 16.87
CA ARG A 97 -6.17 8.96 15.51
C ARG A 97 -5.68 7.83 14.61
N ILE A 98 -4.85 6.92 15.13
CA ILE A 98 -4.43 5.71 14.39
C ILE A 98 -5.67 4.91 13.96
N ARG A 99 -6.60 4.67 14.89
CA ARG A 99 -7.85 3.95 14.58
C ARG A 99 -8.73 4.69 13.57
N ALA A 100 -8.81 6.02 13.67
CA ALA A 100 -9.55 6.83 12.70
C ALA A 100 -8.98 6.74 11.27
N VAL A 101 -7.66 6.57 11.11
CA VAL A 101 -7.04 6.31 9.80
C VAL A 101 -7.38 4.91 9.30
N ILE A 102 -7.17 3.87 10.12
CA ILE A 102 -7.31 2.48 9.65
C ILE A 102 -8.76 2.03 9.44
N HIS A 103 -9.74 2.73 10.05
CA HIS A 103 -11.17 2.47 9.82
C HIS A 103 -11.64 2.98 8.46
N ARG A 104 -10.87 3.84 7.78
CA ARG A 104 -11.19 4.29 6.42
C ARG A 104 -10.87 3.19 5.42
N ALA A 105 -11.74 2.99 4.44
CA ALA A 105 -11.55 1.98 3.41
C ALA A 105 -10.26 2.22 2.61
N ALA A 106 -9.36 1.23 2.54
CA ALA A 106 -8.10 1.36 1.81
C ALA A 106 -8.30 1.58 0.29
N TRP A 107 -9.43 1.12 -0.28
CA TRP A 107 -9.81 1.34 -1.68
C TRP A 107 -10.45 2.71 -1.94
N ALA A 108 -10.79 3.49 -0.91
CA ALA A 108 -11.35 4.82 -1.10
C ALA A 108 -10.31 5.80 -1.65
N ASP A 109 -10.76 6.86 -2.30
CA ASP A 109 -9.89 7.92 -2.80
C ASP A 109 -9.19 8.66 -1.65
N PRO A 110 -7.96 9.18 -1.86
CA PRO A 110 -7.27 9.98 -0.85
C PRO A 110 -8.10 11.18 -0.42
N LEU A 111 -7.98 11.57 0.86
CA LEU A 111 -8.56 12.83 1.30
C LEU A 111 -7.74 14.01 0.73
N PRO A 112 -8.42 15.13 0.41
CA PRO A 112 -7.77 16.43 0.26
C PRO A 112 -6.84 16.72 1.44
N GLU A 113 -5.71 17.36 1.19
CA GLU A 113 -4.64 17.50 2.19
C GLU A 113 -5.11 18.19 3.49
N ASP A 114 -5.92 19.24 3.37
CA ASP A 114 -6.52 19.98 4.47
C ASP A 114 -7.50 19.16 5.32
N GLN A 115 -8.11 18.12 4.74
CA GLN A 115 -9.05 17.21 5.40
C GLN A 115 -8.39 15.97 6.01
N ARG A 116 -7.08 15.76 5.78
CA ARG A 116 -6.36 14.62 6.34
C ARG A 116 -6.22 14.71 7.85
N ILE A 117 -6.28 13.55 8.50
CA ILE A 117 -6.10 13.41 9.95
C ILE A 117 -4.68 13.82 10.30
N VAL A 118 -4.53 14.84 11.16
CA VAL A 118 -3.23 15.39 11.54
C VAL A 118 -2.56 14.51 12.58
N PHE A 119 -1.26 14.32 12.48
CA PHE A 119 -0.42 13.69 13.50
C PHE A 119 0.67 14.69 13.91
N PRO A 120 0.50 15.41 15.03
CA PRO A 120 1.47 16.40 15.48
C PRO A 120 2.67 15.76 16.17
N GLY A 121 3.81 16.45 16.16
CA GLY A 121 5.03 16.06 16.86
C GLY A 121 5.89 15.05 16.11
N TYR A 122 5.56 14.76 14.85
CA TYR A 122 6.29 13.85 13.98
C TYR A 122 6.34 14.45 12.57
N LYS A 123 7.44 14.20 11.86
CA LYS A 123 7.62 14.62 10.47
C LYS A 123 6.92 13.67 9.48
N ASP A 124 6.85 12.39 9.82
CA ASP A 124 6.34 11.33 8.95
C ASP A 124 5.95 10.05 9.74
N LEU A 125 5.39 9.06 9.02
CA LEU A 125 4.98 7.76 9.58
C LEU A 125 6.17 7.00 10.14
N ARG A 126 7.33 7.09 9.49
CA ARG A 126 8.52 6.37 9.90
C ARG A 126 9.03 6.85 11.25
N GLU A 127 9.07 8.16 11.46
CA GLU A 127 9.44 8.75 12.75
C GLU A 127 8.42 8.41 13.84
N MET A 128 7.12 8.58 13.56
CA MET A 128 6.07 8.25 14.54
C MET A 128 6.13 6.78 14.95
N SER A 129 6.28 5.87 13.99
CA SER A 129 6.35 4.43 14.25
C SER A 129 7.64 3.98 14.93
N LYS A 130 8.72 4.77 14.80
CA LYS A 130 9.95 4.59 15.59
C LYS A 130 9.73 4.99 17.04
N ALA A 131 9.11 6.14 17.27
CA ALA A 131 8.90 6.71 18.60
C ALA A 131 7.80 6.00 19.40
N ARG A 132 6.72 5.57 18.74
CA ARG A 132 5.51 5.01 19.38
C ARG A 132 5.21 3.60 18.88
N ARG A 133 6.25 2.77 18.73
CA ARG A 133 6.19 1.43 18.13
C ARG A 133 5.09 0.55 18.73
N GLU A 134 5.09 0.38 20.05
CA GLU A 134 4.15 -0.51 20.74
C GLU A 134 2.71 -0.04 20.57
N LEU A 135 2.48 1.27 20.73
CA LEU A 135 1.17 1.87 20.53
C LEU A 135 0.67 1.66 19.09
N VAL A 136 1.53 1.84 18.09
CA VAL A 136 1.18 1.59 16.69
C VAL A 136 0.83 0.10 16.48
N GLN A 137 1.67 -0.82 16.96
CA GLN A 137 1.44 -2.26 16.82
C GLN A 137 0.12 -2.72 17.43
N LEU A 138 -0.24 -2.18 18.60
CA LEU A 138 -1.50 -2.48 19.28
C LEU A 138 -2.73 -1.95 18.54
N ASN A 139 -2.58 -0.89 17.73
CA ASN A 139 -3.71 -0.16 17.17
C ASN A 139 -3.95 -0.39 15.68
N ILE A 140 -3.02 -0.99 14.92
CA ILE A 140 -3.21 -1.18 13.45
C ILE A 140 -4.05 -2.42 13.10
N GLY A 141 -4.42 -3.22 14.10
CA GLY A 141 -5.34 -4.36 14.01
C GLY A 141 -4.63 -5.72 13.93
N HIS A 142 -5.42 -6.80 14.05
CA HIS A 142 -4.90 -8.17 14.07
C HIS A 142 -4.54 -8.69 12.68
N GLY A 143 -3.37 -9.34 12.56
CA GLY A 143 -2.86 -9.87 11.30
C GLY A 143 -3.58 -11.13 10.78
N TRP A 144 -4.00 -12.04 11.67
CA TRP A 144 -4.50 -13.37 11.30
C TRP A 144 -5.85 -13.41 10.56
N PRO A 145 -6.85 -12.52 10.79
CA PRO A 145 -8.10 -12.54 10.02
C PRO A 145 -7.91 -12.16 8.55
N SER A 146 -6.79 -11.50 8.20
CA SER A 146 -6.50 -11.11 6.82
C SER A 146 -6.10 -12.30 5.93
N TYR A 147 -5.61 -13.39 6.53
CA TYR A 147 -5.27 -14.63 5.80
C TYR A 147 -6.52 -15.43 5.41
N PHE A 148 -7.60 -15.36 6.20
CA PHE A 148 -8.86 -16.08 5.97
C PHE A 148 -9.89 -15.29 5.13
N ARG A 149 -9.45 -14.28 4.38
CA ARG A 149 -10.35 -13.53 3.50
C ARG A 149 -10.87 -14.42 2.37
N ILE A 150 -12.19 -14.41 2.15
CA ILE A 150 -12.86 -15.13 1.05
C ILE A 150 -12.24 -14.77 -0.32
N SER A 151 -11.77 -13.52 -0.48
CA SER A 151 -11.07 -13.08 -1.69
C SER A 151 -9.78 -13.84 -1.96
N ASN A 152 -9.13 -14.41 -0.94
CA ASN A 152 -7.96 -15.28 -1.11
C ASN A 152 -8.35 -16.64 -1.71
N ALA A 153 -9.62 -17.08 -1.68
CA ALA A 153 -10.05 -18.29 -2.37
C ALA A 153 -9.79 -18.23 -3.89
N ARG A 154 -9.67 -17.03 -4.46
CA ARG A 154 -9.26 -16.82 -5.87
C ARG A 154 -7.90 -17.42 -6.18
N MET A 155 -7.01 -17.57 -5.20
CA MET A 155 -5.70 -18.21 -5.35
C MET A 155 -5.81 -19.68 -5.80
N ILE A 156 -6.92 -20.34 -5.47
CA ILE A 156 -7.19 -21.73 -5.83
C ILE A 156 -7.70 -21.82 -7.28
N PHE A 157 -8.53 -20.86 -7.72
CA PHE A 157 -9.25 -20.94 -8.99
C PHE A 157 -8.70 -20.05 -10.13
N GLN A 158 -7.85 -19.05 -9.85
CA GLN A 158 -7.37 -18.04 -10.82
C GLN A 158 -5.85 -18.07 -11.01
N GLN A 159 -5.31 -19.21 -11.43
CA GLN A 159 -3.85 -19.45 -11.51
C GLN A 159 -3.20 -19.20 -12.88
N ASN A 160 -3.98 -18.85 -13.91
CA ASN A 160 -3.49 -18.80 -15.29
C ASN A 160 -2.68 -17.52 -15.63
N ALA A 161 -1.86 -17.59 -16.69
CA ALA A 161 -0.98 -16.49 -17.12
C ALA A 161 -1.77 -15.21 -17.48
N GLY A 162 -2.94 -15.35 -18.09
CA GLY A 162 -3.81 -14.20 -18.41
C GLY A 162 -4.27 -13.42 -17.18
N TYR A 163 -4.37 -14.04 -16.01
CA TYR A 163 -4.64 -13.32 -14.77
C TYR A 163 -3.44 -12.47 -14.32
N GLN A 164 -2.21 -12.99 -14.47
CA GLN A 164 -1.00 -12.25 -14.11
C GLN A 164 -0.78 -11.06 -15.05
N GLU A 165 -1.07 -11.20 -16.35
CA GLU A 165 -1.09 -10.08 -17.31
C GLU A 165 -2.09 -8.99 -16.90
N LYS A 166 -3.35 -9.37 -16.61
CA LYS A 166 -4.35 -8.39 -16.10
C LYS A 166 -3.92 -7.73 -14.79
N THR A 167 -3.27 -8.48 -13.91
CA THR A 167 -2.74 -7.95 -12.65
C THR A 167 -1.61 -6.95 -12.91
N HIS A 168 -0.75 -7.22 -13.89
CA HIS A 168 0.28 -6.30 -14.37
C HIS A 168 -0.31 -5.02 -14.98
N GLU A 169 -1.33 -5.13 -15.82
CA GLU A 169 -2.06 -3.98 -16.35
C GLU A 169 -2.67 -3.12 -15.22
N HIS A 170 -3.32 -3.76 -14.24
CA HIS A 170 -3.88 -3.05 -13.08
C HIS A 170 -2.81 -2.37 -12.23
N LEU A 171 -1.66 -3.02 -12.05
CA LEU A 171 -0.50 -2.46 -11.35
C LEU A 171 0.00 -1.20 -12.07
N ASN A 172 0.24 -1.28 -13.38
CA ASN A 172 0.67 -0.14 -14.18
C ASN A 172 -0.35 0.99 -14.16
N ALA A 173 -1.63 0.68 -14.33
CA ALA A 173 -2.70 1.67 -14.25
C ALA A 173 -2.79 2.33 -12.85
N ALA A 174 -2.47 1.60 -11.78
CA ALA A 174 -2.42 2.15 -10.43
C ALA A 174 -1.25 3.11 -10.23
N LEU A 175 -0.06 2.76 -10.70
CA LEU A 175 1.11 3.61 -10.57
C LEU A 175 1.03 4.84 -11.48
N ALA A 176 0.47 4.71 -12.68
CA ALA A 176 0.29 5.82 -13.62
C ALA A 176 -0.58 6.95 -13.08
N ARG A 177 -1.57 6.64 -12.22
CA ARG A 177 -2.42 7.63 -11.52
C ARG A 177 -1.83 8.13 -10.19
N GLY A 178 -0.56 7.86 -9.92
CA GLY A 178 0.09 8.19 -8.64
C GLY A 178 -0.44 7.37 -7.45
N GLY A 179 -1.12 6.26 -7.72
CA GLY A 179 -1.67 5.36 -6.73
C GLY A 179 -0.66 4.34 -6.22
N LEU A 180 -1.09 3.55 -5.24
CA LEU A 180 -0.34 2.44 -4.68
C LEU A 180 -1.04 1.11 -5.00
N PHE A 181 -0.28 0.02 -5.02
CA PHE A 181 -0.81 -1.31 -5.31
C PHE A 181 -0.36 -2.31 -4.24
N ILE A 182 -1.30 -2.89 -3.50
CA ILE A 182 -0.98 -3.97 -2.55
C ILE A 182 -1.11 -5.30 -3.28
N GLY A 183 0.03 -5.98 -3.40
CA GLY A 183 0.12 -7.32 -3.95
C GLY A 183 0.18 -8.36 -2.84
N PHE A 184 -0.58 -9.43 -3.01
CA PHE A 184 -0.38 -10.67 -2.28
C PHE A 184 0.44 -11.63 -3.14
N LEU A 185 1.64 -12.01 -2.68
CA LEU A 185 2.57 -12.91 -3.34
C LEU A 185 2.41 -14.33 -2.83
N THR A 186 2.30 -15.27 -3.76
CA THR A 186 2.30 -16.69 -3.45
C THR A 186 2.91 -17.56 -4.53
N THR A 187 3.48 -18.69 -4.11
CA THR A 187 3.92 -19.79 -4.98
C THR A 187 3.08 -21.06 -4.79
N TYR A 188 1.85 -20.93 -4.27
CA TYR A 188 0.92 -22.05 -4.13
C TYR A 188 0.88 -22.93 -5.40
N PRO A 189 0.91 -24.27 -5.30
CA PRO A 189 0.82 -25.07 -4.07
C PRO A 189 2.14 -25.26 -3.31
N ARG A 190 3.29 -24.85 -3.86
CA ARG A 190 4.60 -25.02 -3.18
C ARG A 190 4.75 -24.19 -1.91
N LEU A 191 4.00 -23.07 -1.82
CA LEU A 191 3.91 -22.20 -0.63
C LEU A 191 5.26 -21.71 -0.08
N SER A 192 6.27 -21.56 -0.95
CA SER A 192 7.57 -20.96 -0.62
C SER A 192 7.48 -19.45 -0.30
N ILE A 193 6.34 -18.80 -0.58
CA ILE A 193 6.00 -17.46 -0.12
C ILE A 193 4.48 -17.34 0.06
N ASN A 194 4.07 -16.59 1.09
CA ASN A 194 2.68 -16.24 1.40
C ASN A 194 2.70 -14.88 2.12
N HIS A 195 2.91 -13.82 1.33
CA HIS A 195 3.31 -12.51 1.85
C HIS A 195 2.63 -11.36 1.13
N SER A 196 2.45 -10.22 1.80
CA SER A 196 1.89 -9.03 1.19
C SER A 196 2.94 -7.92 1.12
N VAL A 197 3.03 -7.28 -0.04
CA VAL A 197 3.90 -6.12 -0.29
C VAL A 197 3.08 -4.98 -0.88
N LEU A 198 3.62 -3.76 -0.76
CA LEU A 198 3.04 -2.56 -1.34
C LEU A 198 3.97 -2.06 -2.47
N VAL A 199 3.52 -2.14 -3.71
CA VAL A 199 4.22 -1.58 -4.87
C VAL A 199 3.88 -0.09 -4.96
N TYR A 200 4.91 0.75 -5.04
CA TYR A 200 4.74 2.22 -4.99
C TYR A 200 5.43 2.97 -6.13
N LYS A 201 6.34 2.33 -6.87
CA LYS A 201 7.06 3.00 -7.96
C LYS A 201 7.52 1.99 -9.01
N ARG A 202 7.36 2.35 -10.29
CA ARG A 202 8.02 1.67 -11.41
C ARG A 202 9.38 2.35 -11.61
N LYS A 203 10.46 1.57 -11.70
CA LYS A 203 11.78 2.12 -12.04
C LYS A 203 11.76 2.54 -13.51
N LEU A 204 12.27 3.74 -13.80
CA LEU A 204 12.37 4.25 -15.17
C LEU A 204 13.31 3.34 -15.97
N PHE A 205 12.84 2.78 -17.09
CA PHE A 205 13.67 1.99 -18.02
C PHE A 205 13.09 1.98 -19.44
N SER A 206 13.93 2.17 -20.47
CA SER A 206 13.77 1.70 -21.87
C SER A 206 15.01 2.04 -22.72
N PRO A 207 15.37 1.28 -23.79
CA PRO A 207 14.47 0.50 -24.66
C PRO A 207 14.86 -0.98 -24.93
N ASN A 208 13.89 -1.72 -25.51
CA ASN A 208 13.86 -3.13 -25.96
C ASN A 208 13.70 -4.21 -24.87
N PRO A 209 12.87 -5.26 -25.12
CA PRO A 209 11.87 -5.77 -24.17
C PRO A 209 12.54 -6.38 -22.95
N GLY A 210 12.96 -5.51 -22.04
CA GLY A 210 13.59 -5.87 -20.80
C GLY A 210 12.51 -6.09 -19.75
N ASP A 211 12.88 -6.84 -18.75
CA ASP A 211 12.06 -7.00 -17.56
C ASP A 211 11.75 -5.63 -16.93
N GLU A 212 10.48 -5.40 -16.61
CA GLU A 212 10.04 -4.19 -15.92
C GLU A 212 10.29 -4.34 -14.42
N ARG A 213 10.88 -3.32 -13.79
CA ARG A 213 11.22 -3.35 -12.36
C ARG A 213 10.38 -2.37 -11.56
N TYR A 214 9.97 -2.82 -10.39
CA TYR A 214 9.13 -2.08 -9.45
C TYR A 214 9.76 -2.08 -8.07
N LEU A 215 9.68 -0.94 -7.39
CA LEU A 215 10.04 -0.82 -5.99
C LEU A 215 8.82 -1.16 -5.12
N VAL A 216 9.07 -1.97 -4.11
CA VAL A 216 8.06 -2.39 -3.14
C VAL A 216 8.50 -2.10 -1.72
N TYR A 217 7.53 -1.74 -0.90
CA TYR A 217 7.64 -1.83 0.56
C TYR A 217 7.27 -3.26 0.97
N ASP A 218 8.22 -3.92 1.61
CA ASP A 218 8.04 -5.23 2.21
C ASP A 218 8.03 -5.06 3.75
N PRO A 219 6.94 -5.42 4.44
CA PRO A 219 6.84 -5.31 5.89
C PRO A 219 7.92 -6.04 6.69
N ASN A 220 8.57 -7.08 6.14
CA ASN A 220 9.64 -7.81 6.81
C ASN A 220 10.98 -7.06 6.73
N HIS A 221 11.08 -6.09 5.82
CA HIS A 221 12.29 -5.37 5.46
C HIS A 221 12.14 -3.86 5.63
N PRO A 222 12.09 -3.35 6.87
CA PRO A 222 11.97 -1.92 7.12
C PRO A 222 13.21 -1.13 6.67
N GLU A 223 14.36 -1.77 6.50
CA GLU A 223 15.64 -1.13 6.21
C GLU A 223 15.81 -0.63 4.78
N SER A 224 15.22 -1.31 3.79
CA SER A 224 15.33 -0.92 2.39
C SER A 224 14.20 -1.49 1.53
N PRO A 225 13.85 -0.81 0.42
CA PRO A 225 12.84 -1.33 -0.50
C PRO A 225 13.31 -2.60 -1.18
N ARG A 226 12.33 -3.39 -1.60
CA ARG A 226 12.54 -4.63 -2.35
C ARG A 226 12.13 -4.46 -3.80
N GLU A 227 12.60 -5.35 -4.67
CA GLU A 227 12.28 -5.34 -6.09
C GLU A 227 11.29 -6.44 -6.47
N LEU A 228 10.29 -6.01 -7.23
CA LEU A 228 9.40 -6.88 -7.98
C LEU A 228 9.69 -6.70 -9.47
N VAL A 229 9.71 -7.79 -10.21
CA VAL A 229 10.05 -7.80 -11.62
C VAL A 229 8.92 -8.43 -12.44
N TRP A 230 8.57 -7.83 -13.57
CA TRP A 230 7.67 -8.41 -14.57
C TRP A 230 8.45 -8.72 -15.83
N SER A 231 8.35 -9.95 -16.31
CA SER A 231 8.93 -10.35 -17.59
C SER A 231 7.84 -10.43 -18.67
N PRO A 232 7.86 -9.57 -19.70
CA PRO A 232 6.93 -9.66 -20.83
C PRO A 232 7.06 -10.97 -21.61
N GLN A 233 8.24 -11.58 -21.64
CA GLN A 233 8.51 -12.83 -22.38
C GLN A 233 7.78 -14.01 -21.76
N THR A 234 7.85 -14.14 -20.45
CA THR A 234 7.25 -15.26 -19.71
C THR A 234 5.89 -14.93 -19.10
N ARG A 235 5.44 -13.67 -19.23
CA ARG A 235 4.18 -13.15 -18.68
C ARG A 235 4.04 -13.47 -17.20
N SER A 236 5.13 -13.27 -16.46
CA SER A 236 5.22 -13.68 -15.06
C SER A 236 5.95 -12.66 -14.21
N PHE A 237 5.58 -12.65 -12.93
CA PHE A 237 6.30 -11.91 -11.92
C PHE A 237 7.42 -12.74 -11.30
N SER A 238 8.51 -12.07 -10.94
CA SER A 238 9.50 -12.60 -10.00
C SER A 238 9.75 -11.61 -8.87
N TYR A 239 10.01 -12.14 -7.69
CA TYR A 239 10.34 -11.37 -6.51
C TYR A 239 11.80 -11.58 -6.14
N GLN A 240 12.45 -10.53 -5.64
CA GLN A 240 13.85 -10.60 -5.28
C GLN A 240 14.11 -11.66 -4.21
N LYS A 241 15.34 -12.19 -4.21
CA LYS A 241 15.82 -13.04 -3.12
C LYS A 241 16.03 -12.20 -1.87
N ASP A 242 15.68 -12.76 -0.73
CA ASP A 242 16.02 -12.26 0.59
C ASP A 242 16.25 -13.43 1.58
N TRP A 243 16.17 -13.17 2.88
CA TRP A 243 16.39 -14.16 3.93
C TRP A 243 15.14 -14.99 4.25
N ASP A 244 13.96 -14.48 3.89
CA ASP A 244 12.67 -15.16 4.04
C ASP A 244 12.20 -15.82 2.73
N PHE A 245 12.72 -15.42 1.57
CA PHE A 245 12.33 -15.95 0.27
C PHE A 245 13.54 -16.21 -0.63
N ILE A 246 13.57 -17.40 -1.24
CA ILE A 246 14.67 -17.83 -2.13
C ILE A 246 14.80 -16.99 -3.41
N GLY A 247 13.83 -16.13 -3.71
CA GLY A 247 13.74 -15.35 -4.94
C GLY A 247 13.13 -16.13 -6.09
N GLY A 248 12.74 -15.41 -7.14
CA GLY A 248 12.23 -15.98 -8.38
C GLY A 248 10.71 -15.89 -8.52
N PHE A 249 10.12 -16.82 -9.28
CA PHE A 249 8.73 -16.77 -9.71
C PHE A 249 7.74 -16.61 -8.55
N VAL A 250 6.78 -15.71 -8.71
CA VAL A 250 5.65 -15.50 -7.81
C VAL A 250 4.37 -15.26 -8.62
N ARG A 251 3.22 -15.65 -8.05
CA ARG A 251 1.92 -15.15 -8.48
C ARG A 251 1.51 -14.00 -7.60
N ILE A 252 0.97 -12.96 -8.21
CA ILE A 252 0.47 -11.78 -7.51
C ILE A 252 -1.04 -11.72 -7.64
N TYR A 253 -1.71 -11.41 -6.54
CA TYR A 253 -3.13 -11.08 -6.49
C TYR A 253 -3.29 -9.70 -5.87
N GLN A 254 -4.02 -8.81 -6.53
CA GLN A 254 -4.31 -7.50 -5.95
C GLN A 254 -5.25 -7.65 -4.75
N VAL A 255 -4.86 -7.08 -3.62
CA VAL A 255 -5.70 -6.98 -2.42
C VAL A 255 -5.96 -5.51 -2.07
N TYR A 256 -7.08 -5.24 -1.39
CA TYR A 256 -7.51 -3.89 -1.00
C TYR A 256 -7.72 -2.89 -2.15
N GLY A 257 -7.81 -3.35 -3.40
CA GLY A 257 -8.02 -2.49 -4.57
C GLY A 257 -9.47 -2.05 -4.77
N LYS A 258 -10.43 -2.81 -4.24
CA LYS A 258 -11.88 -2.61 -4.40
C LYS A 258 -12.62 -3.13 -3.17
N TRP A 259 -13.87 -2.71 -3.02
CA TRP A 259 -14.76 -3.26 -2.02
C TRP A 259 -14.93 -4.79 -2.22
N MET A 260 -14.92 -5.54 -1.10
CA MET A 260 -14.99 -7.01 -1.06
C MET A 260 -13.79 -7.76 -1.69
N GLN A 261 -12.63 -7.10 -1.85
CA GLN A 261 -11.31 -7.74 -1.96
C GLN A 261 -10.61 -7.87 -0.61
#